data_AF-A0A7V9TV45-F1
#
_entry.id   AF-A0A7V9TV45-F1
#
_cell.length_a   1.000
_cell.length_b   1.000
_cell.length_c   1.000
_cell.angle_alpha   90.00
_cell.angle_beta   90.00
_cell.angle_gamma   90.00
#
_symmetry.space_group_name_H-M   'P 1'
#
loop_
_entity.id
_entity.type
_entity.pdbx_description
1 polymer ?
#
loop_
_entity_poly.entity_id
_entity_poly.type
_entity_poly.pdbx_seq_one_letter_code
_entity_poly.pdbx_strand_id
1 'polypeptide(L)' 'MEHFLAGFIGKKLDVYCGGASSLRGEALKVEDGVLHLKDNDGKICFVAINKIVVVWEAREDEHRAGFVPFTEK' A
#
# COMPACT_ATOMS: atom_id res chain seq x y z
N MET A 1 13.33 -4.06 -3.68
CA MET A 1 12.07 -3.31 -3.43
C MET A 1 12.13 -2.52 -2.12
N GLU A 2 12.83 -3.00 -1.08
CA GLU A 2 12.96 -2.28 0.21
C GLU A 2 13.44 -0.84 0.10
N HIS A 3 14.58 -0.59 -0.56
CA HIS A 3 15.12 0.77 -0.73
C HIS A 3 14.14 1.72 -1.45
N PHE A 4 13.34 1.18 -2.38
CA PHE A 4 12.28 1.95 -3.06
C PHE A 4 11.14 2.30 -2.09
N LEU A 5 10.66 1.33 -1.30
CA LEU A 5 9.61 1.53 -0.31
C LEU A 5 10.05 2.44 0.86
N ALA A 6 11.33 2.42 1.21
CA ALA A 6 11.89 3.32 2.22
C ALA A 6 11.78 4.80 1.80
N GLY A 7 11.72 5.11 0.50
CA GLY A 7 11.44 6.45 -0.01
C GLY A 7 10.01 6.95 0.26
N PHE A 8 9.12 6.07 0.75
CA PHE A 8 7.73 6.40 1.07
C PHE A 8 7.44 6.50 2.56
N ILE A 9 8.43 6.38 3.45
CA ILE A 9 8.20 6.54 4.89
C ILE A 9 7.56 7.91 5.20
N GLY A 10 6.51 7.90 6.01
CA GLY A 10 5.67 9.06 6.35
C GLY A 10 4.59 9.38 5.31
N LYS A 11 4.52 8.66 4.20
CA LYS A 11 3.47 8.84 3.17
C LYS A 11 2.37 7.80 3.32
N LYS A 12 1.14 8.18 2.94
CA LYS A 12 0.05 7.21 2.78
C LYS A 12 0.23 6.45 1.47
N LEU A 13 0.17 5.13 1.57
CA LEU A 13 0.30 4.20 0.46
C LEU A 13 -0.97 3.37 0.31
N ASP A 14 -1.28 3.07 -0.94
CA ASP A 14 -2.11 1.93 -1.30
C ASP A 14 -1.21 0.80 -1.77
N VAL A 15 -1.44 -0.39 -1.21
CA VAL A 15 -0.67 -1.60 -1.48
C VAL A 15 -1.62 -2.71 -1.93
N TYR A 16 -1.32 -3.30 -3.07
CA TYR A 16 -2.06 -4.43 -3.62
C TYR A 16 -1.21 -5.70 -3.57
N CYS A 17 -1.71 -6.73 -2.88
CA CYS A 17 -0.98 -7.99 -2.67
C CYS A 17 -1.54 -9.18 -3.49
N GLY A 18 -2.46 -8.91 -4.43
CA GLY A 18 -3.19 -9.94 -5.18
C GLY A 18 -4.55 -10.31 -4.55
N GLY A 19 -5.42 -10.93 -5.34
CA GLY A 19 -6.79 -11.28 -4.94
C GLY A 19 -7.66 -10.05 -4.67
N ALA A 20 -8.52 -10.11 -3.64
CA ALA A 20 -9.39 -9.01 -3.21
C ALA A 20 -8.78 -8.13 -2.10
N SER A 21 -7.47 -8.25 -1.85
CA SER A 21 -6.81 -7.62 -0.70
C SER A 21 -5.96 -6.42 -1.12
N SER A 22 -6.56 -5.23 -1.01
CA SER A 22 -5.86 -3.94 -1.03
C SER A 22 -5.79 -3.38 0.39
N LEU A 23 -4.62 -2.88 0.78
CA LEU A 23 -4.41 -2.20 2.07
C LEU A 23 -4.06 -0.74 1.82
N ARG A 24 -4.57 0.15 2.68
CA ARG A 24 -4.22 1.57 2.70
C ARG A 24 -3.67 1.94 4.07
N GLY A 25 -2.54 2.64 4.12
CA GLY A 25 -1.97 3.10 5.38
C GLY A 25 -0.72 3.96 5.21
N GLU A 26 -0.30 4.62 6.29
CA GLU A 26 0.96 5.36 6.35
C GLU A 26 2.15 4.41 6.48
N ALA A 27 3.17 4.55 5.64
CA ALA A 27 4.39 3.76 5.75
C ALA A 27 5.24 4.23 6.93
N LEU A 28 5.39 3.37 7.94
CA LEU A 28 6.16 3.68 9.15
C LEU A 28 7.61 3.23 9.06
N LYS A 29 7.83 2.03 8.51
CA LYS A 29 9.14 1.39 8.46
C LYS A 29 9.19 0.32 7.38
N VAL A 30 10.40 0.07 6.87
CA VAL A 30 10.73 -1.05 5.99
C VAL A 30 11.92 -1.76 6.62
N GLU A 31 11.74 -3.01 7.03
CA GLU A 31 12.82 -3.83 7.61
C GLU A 31 12.57 -5.32 7.35
N ASP A 32 13.65 -6.10 7.21
CA ASP A 32 13.63 -7.56 7.11
C ASP A 32 12.59 -8.13 6.12
N GLY A 33 12.42 -7.49 4.96
CA GLY A 33 11.47 -7.91 3.94
C GLY A 33 10.00 -7.56 4.25
N VAL A 34 9.73 -6.71 5.23
CA VAL A 34 8.39 -6.32 5.69
C VAL A 34 8.18 -4.80 5.62
N LEU A 35 7.03 -4.40 5.07
CA LEU A 35 6.53 -3.03 5.12
C LEU A 35 5.54 -2.88 6.28
N HIS A 36 5.80 -1.93 7.16
CA HIS A 36 4.95 -1.61 8.30
C HIS A 36 4.04 -0.45 7.91
N LEU A 37 2.73 -0.68 7.91
CA LEU A 37 1.71 0.31 7.61
C LEU A 37 0.88 0.64 8.85
N LYS A 38 0.51 1.90 9.02
CA LYS A 38 -0.50 2.33 9.99
C LYS A 38 -1.82 2.63 9.28
N ASP A 39 -2.89 1.95 9.65
CA ASP A 39 -4.22 2.24 9.10
C ASP A 39 -4.84 3.51 9.69
N ASN A 40 -6.05 3.87 9.23
CA ASN A 40 -6.76 5.06 9.71
C ASN A 40 -7.28 4.92 11.17
N ASP A 41 -7.42 3.69 11.68
CA ASP A 41 -7.76 3.43 13.10
C ASP A 41 -6.52 3.50 14.01
N GLY A 42 -5.33 3.68 13.43
CA GLY A 42 -4.06 3.70 14.11
C GLY A 42 -3.47 2.32 14.41
N LYS A 43 -4.04 1.24 13.86
CA LYS A 43 -3.51 -0.12 13.99
C LYS A 43 -2.33 -0.32 13.04
N ILE A 44 -1.37 -1.14 13.47
CA ILE A 44 -0.19 -1.49 12.67
C ILE A 44 -0.47 -2.79 11.89
N CYS A 45 -0.22 -2.75 10.60
CA CYS A 45 -0.31 -3.87 9.67
C CYS A 45 1.08 -4.17 9.08
N PHE A 46 1.37 -5.46 8.90
CA PHE A 46 2.64 -5.94 8.36
C PHE A 46 2.42 -6.59 7.01
N VAL A 47 3.13 -6.12 5.99
CA VAL A 47 3.01 -6.63 4.62
C VAL A 47 4.35 -7.17 4.16
N ALA A 48 4.39 -8.46 3.80
CA ALA A 48 5.57 -9.07 3.20
C ALA A 48 5.83 -8.42 1.83
N ILE A 49 7.02 -7.85 1.65
CA ILE A 49 7.37 -7.06 0.45
C ILE A 49 7.33 -7.91 -0.82
N ASN A 50 7.70 -9.19 -0.72
CA ASN A 50 7.65 -10.14 -1.84
C ASN A 50 6.22 -10.50 -2.30
N LYS A 51 5.19 -10.09 -1.56
CA LYS A 51 3.78 -10.24 -1.93
C LYS A 51 3.18 -8.98 -2.55
N ILE A 52 3.90 -7.86 -2.52
CA ILE A 52 3.42 -6.60 -3.09
C ILE A 52 3.49 -6.71 -4.62
N VAL A 53 2.32 -6.65 -5.26
CA VAL A 53 2.19 -6.67 -6.72
C VAL A 53 2.25 -5.25 -7.27
N VAL A 54 1.56 -4.31 -6.60
CA VAL A 54 1.49 -2.91 -7.00
C VAL A 54 1.47 -2.03 -5.76
N VAL A 55 2.14 -0.87 -5.82
CA VAL A 55 2.15 0.16 -4.77
C VAL A 55 2.05 1.54 -5.40
N TRP A 56 1.30 2.45 -4.78
CA TRP A 56 1.24 3.86 -5.17
C TRP A 56 0.98 4.75 -3.95
N GLU A 57 1.37 6.02 -4.07
CA GLU A 57 1.02 7.04 -3.08
C GLU A 57 -0.48 7.31 -3.13
N ALA A 58 -1.14 7.21 -1.98
CA ALA A 58 -2.57 7.42 -1.88
C ALA A 58 -2.91 8.89 -2.10
N ARG A 59 -3.92 9.16 -2.93
CA ARG A 59 -4.52 10.50 -3.10
C ARG A 59 -5.73 10.62 -2.17
N GLU A 60 -6.13 11.84 -1.81
CA GLU A 60 -7.27 12.07 -0.91
C GLU A 60 -8.60 11.56 -1.52
N ASP A 61 -8.72 11.59 -2.85
CA ASP A 61 -9.83 10.95 -3.55
C ASP A 61 -9.70 9.42 -3.54
N GLU A 62 -10.82 8.69 -3.53
CA GLU A 62 -10.91 7.23 -3.71
C GLU A 62 -10.47 6.79 -5.12
N HIS A 63 -9.32 7.26 -5.59
CA HIS A 63 -8.76 6.90 -6.87
C HIS A 63 -8.19 5.49 -6.78
N ARG A 64 -8.93 4.53 -7.33
CA ARG A 64 -8.39 3.21 -7.65
C ARG A 64 -7.36 3.38 -8.76
N ALA A 65 -6.22 2.71 -8.64
CA ALA A 65 -5.26 2.64 -9.75
C ALA A 65 -6.00 2.19 -11.02
N GLY A 66 -5.76 2.87 -12.15
CA GLY A 66 -6.48 2.71 -13.42
C GLY A 66 -6.33 1.36 -14.13
N PHE A 67 -6.01 0.29 -13.39
CA PHE A 67 -5.85 -1.07 -13.86
C PHE A 67 -7.14 -1.92 -13.77
N VAL A 68 -8.26 -1.35 -13.29
CA VAL A 68 -9.57 -2.00 -13.34
C VAL A 68 -10.36 -1.54 -14.57
N PRO A 69 -11.02 -2.43 -15.32
CA PRO A 69 -11.96 -2.03 -16.35
C PRO A 69 -13.07 -1.21 -15.70
N PHE A 70 -13.36 -0.04 -16.26
CA PHE A 70 -14.53 0.73 -15.93
C PHE A 70 -15.77 -0.10 -16.28
N THR A 71 -16.42 -0.70 -15.29
CA THR A 71 -17.78 -1.24 -15.46
C THR A 71 -18.75 -0.13 -15.13
N GLU A 72 -19.16 0.58 -16.17
CA GLU A 72 -20.27 1.52 -16.18
C GLU A 72 -21.51 0.80 -15.63
N LYS A 73 -22.17 1.39 -14.63
CA LYS A 73 -23.47 0.94 -14.11
C LYS A 73 -24.58 1.73 -14.77
#